data_AF-A0A067MM17-F1
#
_entry.id   AF-A0A067MM17-F1
#
_cell.length_a   1.000
_cell.length_b   1.000
_cell.length_c   1.000
_cell.angle_alpha   90.00
_cell.angle_beta   90.00
_cell.angle_gamma   90.00
#
_symmetry.space_group_name_H-M   'P 1'
#
loop_
_entity.id
_entity.type
_entity.pdbx_description
1 polymer ?
#
loop_
_entity_poly.entity_id
_entity_poly.type
_entity_poly.pdbx_seq_one_letter_code
_entity_poly.pdbx_strand_id
1 'polypeptide(L)' 'RFRFLIPKMRLYTHKEDCQFKFSFNYMDGCGRTDGEVPERGWAKINEFSTATREMNGAHRHEVLDDRISDVNLRKTVDM' A
#
# COMPACT_ATOMS: atom_id res chain seq x y z
N ARG A 1 19.51 -14.53 4.26
CA ARG A 1 18.54 -15.22 3.38
C ARG A 1 17.28 -14.38 3.31
N PHE A 2 16.79 -14.03 2.13
CA PHE A 2 15.52 -13.31 1.97
C PHE A 2 14.33 -14.29 2.03
N ARG A 3 13.24 -13.87 2.67
CA ARG A 3 11.95 -14.58 2.67
C ARG A 3 10.90 -13.67 2.03
N PHE A 4 10.17 -14.21 1.06
CA PHE A 4 9.08 -13.50 0.40
C PHE A 4 7.75 -13.89 1.03
N LEU A 5 6.86 -12.93 1.21
CA LEU A 5 5.50 -13.10 1.73
C LEU A 5 4.49 -12.44 0.80
N ILE A 6 3.22 -12.78 0.95
CA ILE A 6 2.12 -12.25 0.14
C ILE A 6 1.15 -11.48 1.05
N PRO A 7 0.84 -10.20 0.77
CA PRO A 7 -0.11 -9.39 1.56
C PRO A 7 -1.40 -10.14 1.84
N LYS A 8 -1.98 -9.97 3.02
CA LYS A 8 -3.06 -10.85 3.51
C LYS A 8 -4.28 -10.87 2.59
N MET A 9 -4.69 -9.72 2.05
CA MET A 9 -5.85 -9.66 1.15
C MET A 9 -5.58 -10.33 -0.19
N ARG A 10 -4.33 -10.25 -0.66
CA ARG A 10 -3.87 -10.97 -1.86
C ARG A 10 -3.76 -12.45 -1.59
N LEU A 11 -3.31 -12.84 -0.41
CA LEU A 11 -3.03 -14.23 -0.06
C LEU A 11 -4.28 -15.09 -0.23
N TYR A 12 -5.47 -14.61 0.19
CA TYR A 12 -6.74 -15.34 0.06
C TYR A 12 -7.10 -15.81 -1.36
N THR A 13 -6.58 -15.15 -2.41
CA THR A 13 -6.85 -15.57 -3.80
C THR A 13 -5.90 -16.67 -4.30
N HIS A 14 -4.94 -17.09 -3.48
CA HIS A 14 -4.04 -18.19 -3.80
C HIS A 14 -4.54 -19.54 -3.27
N LYS A 15 -4.04 -20.63 -3.86
CA LYS A 15 -4.25 -22.00 -3.38
C LYS A 15 -3.82 -22.17 -1.92
N GLU A 16 -4.41 -23.16 -1.25
CA GLU A 16 -4.24 -23.43 0.18
C GLU A 16 -2.77 -23.52 0.62
N ASP A 17 -1.92 -24.24 -0.12
CA ASP A 17 -0.47 -24.32 0.16
C ASP A 17 0.20 -22.96 0.35
N CYS A 18 -0.23 -21.94 -0.41
CA CYS A 18 0.34 -20.61 -0.33
C CYS A 18 -0.04 -19.90 0.96
N GLN A 19 -1.27 -20.14 1.46
CA GLN A 19 -1.81 -19.55 2.68
C GLN A 19 -0.90 -19.81 3.89
N PHE A 20 -0.23 -20.97 3.91
CA PHE A 20 0.71 -21.33 4.97
C PHE A 20 2.13 -20.86 4.65
N LYS A 21 2.61 -21.10 3.42
CA LYS A 21 4.00 -20.83 3.03
C LYS A 21 4.37 -19.34 2.99
N PHE A 22 3.42 -18.48 2.65
CA PHE A 22 3.68 -17.05 2.40
C PHE A 22 2.93 -16.12 3.36
N SER A 23 2.31 -16.67 4.41
CA SER A 23 1.62 -15.86 5.41
C SER A 23 2.57 -15.23 6.40
N PHE A 24 2.32 -13.95 6.67
CA PHE A 24 2.97 -13.18 7.73
C PHE A 24 2.78 -13.84 9.11
N ASN A 25 1.67 -14.55 9.33
CA ASN A 25 1.36 -15.15 10.63
C ASN A 25 2.22 -16.38 10.94
N TYR A 26 2.83 -17.01 9.93
CA TYR A 26 3.68 -18.20 10.09
C TYR A 26 5.17 -17.91 9.83
N MET A 27 5.56 -16.65 9.69
CA MET A 27 6.93 -16.25 9.43
C MET A 27 7.60 -15.72 10.69
N ASP A 28 8.59 -16.47 11.20
CA ASP A 28 9.35 -16.06 12.39
C ASP A 28 9.99 -14.69 12.24
N GLY A 29 9.81 -13.83 13.23
CA GLY A 29 10.34 -12.46 13.21
C GLY A 29 9.49 -11.47 12.42
N CYS A 30 8.33 -11.89 11.90
CA CYS A 30 7.36 -10.97 11.33
C CYS A 30 6.50 -10.32 12.43
N GLY A 31 6.38 -8.99 12.40
CA GLY A 31 5.43 -8.27 13.25
C GLY A 31 3.98 -8.53 12.85
N ARG A 32 3.04 -8.10 13.70
CA ARG A 32 1.61 -8.18 13.38
C ARG A 32 1.23 -7.12 12.35
N THR A 33 1.33 -7.49 11.09
CA THR A 33 0.97 -6.64 9.94
C THR A 33 0.12 -7.43 8.93
N ASP A 34 -0.55 -6.71 8.03
CA ASP A 34 -1.26 -7.28 6.87
C ASP A 34 -0.52 -7.09 5.56
N GLY A 35 0.49 -6.21 5.51
CA GLY A 35 1.23 -5.91 4.29
C GLY A 35 0.47 -5.04 3.29
N GLU A 36 -0.68 -4.46 3.65
CA GLU A 36 -1.58 -3.72 2.73
C GLU A 36 -1.30 -2.20 2.70
N VAL A 37 -0.16 -1.75 3.25
CA VAL A 37 0.22 -0.33 3.23
C VAL A 37 0.30 0.24 1.79
N PRO A 38 0.89 -0.47 0.80
CA PRO A 38 0.88 -0.01 -0.59
C PRO A 38 -0.53 0.19 -1.14
N GLU A 39 -1.43 -0.78 -0.92
CA GLU A 39 -2.83 -0.72 -1.37
C GLU A 39 -3.60 0.45 -0.73
N ARG A 40 -3.41 0.71 0.56
CA ARG A 40 -4.00 1.88 1.24
C ARG A 40 -3.48 3.20 0.67
N GLY A 41 -2.19 3.26 0.33
CA GLY A 41 -1.60 4.41 -0.35
C GLY A 41 -2.25 4.67 -1.70
N TRP A 42 -2.43 3.63 -2.52
CA TRP A 42 -3.12 3.73 -3.80
C TRP A 42 -4.57 4.19 -3.65
N ALA A 43 -5.30 3.68 -2.66
CA ALA A 43 -6.66 4.14 -2.39
C ALA A 43 -6.71 5.67 -2.15
N LYS A 44 -5.76 6.24 -1.41
CA LYS A 44 -5.67 7.68 -1.16
C LYS A 44 -5.28 8.51 -2.38
N ILE A 45 -4.49 7.96 -3.29
CA ILE A 45 -4.13 8.64 -4.54
C ILE A 45 -5.31 8.56 -5.53
N ASN A 46 -6.04 7.45 -5.55
CA ASN A 46 -7.18 7.26 -6.45
C ASN A 46 -8.29 8.31 -6.23
N GLU A 47 -8.47 8.79 -5.00
CA GLU A 47 -9.38 9.91 -4.68
C GLU A 47 -9.10 11.17 -5.54
N PHE A 48 -7.86 11.36 -6.00
CA PHE A 48 -7.39 12.54 -6.76
C PHE A 48 -7.19 12.26 -8.26
N SER A 49 -7.40 11.02 -8.68
CA SER A 49 -7.20 10.61 -10.07
C SER A 49 -8.06 11.42 -11.06
N THR A 50 -9.34 11.62 -10.74
CA THR A 50 -10.26 12.41 -11.55
C THR A 50 -9.92 13.89 -11.52
N ALA A 51 -9.57 14.44 -10.36
CA ALA A 51 -9.25 15.86 -10.20
C ALA A 51 -7.99 16.26 -10.99
N THR A 52 -7.04 15.34 -11.12
CA THR A 52 -5.77 15.59 -11.82
C THR A 52 -5.78 15.19 -13.29
N ARG A 53 -6.89 14.65 -13.81
CA ARG A 53 -6.93 14.02 -15.15
C ARG A 53 -6.69 15.00 -16.29
N GLU A 54 -7.24 16.21 -16.18
CA GLU A 54 -7.16 17.25 -17.22
C GLU A 54 -6.01 18.26 -16.97
N MET A 55 -5.24 18.07 -15.90
CA MET A 55 -4.10 18.93 -15.61
C MET A 55 -2.96 18.70 -16.59
N ASN A 56 -2.18 19.76 -16.88
CA ASN A 56 -0.94 19.60 -17.63
C ASN A 56 0.03 18.67 -16.87
N GLY A 57 0.96 18.03 -17.58
CA GLY A 57 1.81 16.98 -16.99
C GLY A 57 2.67 17.43 -15.81
N ALA A 58 3.20 18.65 -15.86
CA ALA A 58 4.01 19.22 -14.77
C ALA A 58 3.15 19.50 -13.53
N HIS A 59 2.04 20.21 -13.70
CA HIS A 59 1.11 20.54 -12.64
C HIS A 59 0.48 19.29 -12.01
N ARG A 60 0.15 18.28 -12.83
CA ARG A 60 -0.30 16.97 -12.33
C ARG A 60 0.73 16.33 -11.42
N HIS A 61 2.01 16.39 -11.77
CA HIS A 61 3.07 15.82 -10.95
C HIS A 61 3.19 16.54 -9.61
N GLU A 62 3.20 17.87 -9.62
CA GLU A 62 3.27 18.68 -8.39
C GLU A 62 2.08 18.42 -7.46
N VAL A 63 0.86 18.36 -7.99
CA VAL A 63 -0.35 18.10 -7.19
C VAL A 63 -0.34 16.68 -6.61
N LEU A 64 0.13 15.68 -7.36
CA LEU A 64 0.24 14.32 -6.85
C LEU A 64 1.32 14.20 -5.76
N ASP A 65 2.45 14.88 -5.91
CA ASP A 65 3.53 14.87 -4.93
C ASP A 65 3.10 15.54 -3.61
N ASP A 66 2.43 16.70 -3.69
CA ASP A 66 1.83 17.38 -2.54
C ASP A 66 0.84 16.47 -1.80
N ARG A 67 -0.04 15.79 -2.54
CA ARG A 67 -0.98 14.84 -1.94
C ARG A 67 -0.28 13.65 -1.27
N ILE A 68 0.77 13.10 -1.87
CA ILE A 68 1.54 12.00 -1.28
C ILE A 68 2.24 12.48 0.01
N SER A 69 2.78 13.71 0.00
CA SER A 69 3.38 14.35 1.17
C SER A 69 2.38 14.50 2.32
N ASP A 70 1.18 15.03 2.04
CA ASP A 70 0.10 15.13 3.03
C ASP A 70 -0.35 13.77 3.57
N VAL A 71 -0.45 12.73 2.71
CA VAL A 71 -0.76 11.36 3.16
C VAL A 71 0.33 10.83 4.09
N ASN A 72 1.61 11.17 3.87
CA ASN A 72 2.69 10.78 4.76
C ASN A 72 2.66 11.58 6.07
N LEU A 73 2.38 12.88 6.02
CA LEU A 73 2.24 13.73 7.20
C LEU A 73 1.15 13.21 8.13
N ARG A 74 -0.04 12.88 7.60
CA ARG A 74 -1.15 12.33 8.39
C ARG A 74 -0.78 11.03 9.12
N LYS A 75 0.04 10.17 8.51
CA LYS A 75 0.54 8.96 9.20
C LYS A 75 1.43 9.29 10.40
N THR A 76 2.06 10.46 10.42
CA THR A 76 2.93 10.90 11.52
C THR A 76 2.15 11.64 12.61
N VAL A 77 1.18 12.48 12.24
CA VAL A 77 0.47 13.34 13.20
C VAL A 77 -0.82 12.74 13.75
N ASP A 78 -1.48 11.86 12.99
CA ASP A 78 -2.75 11.23 13.38
C ASP A 78 -2.54 9.80 13.93
N MET A 79 -1.38 9.50 14.52
CA MET A 79 -1.12 8.19 15.17
C MET A 79 -2.02 7.96 16.39
#